data_AF-A0A820HBD4-F1
#
_entry.id   AF-A0A820HBD4-F1
#
_cell.length_a   1.000
_cell.length_b   1.000
_cell.length_c   1.000
_cell.angle_alpha   90.00
_cell.angle_beta   90.00
_cell.angle_gamma   90.00
#
_symmetry.space_group_name_H-M   'P 1'
#
loop_
_entity.id
_entity.type
_entity.pdbx_description
1 polymer ?
#
loop_
_entity_poly.entity_id
_entity_poly.type
_entity_poly.pdbx_seq_one_letter_code
_entity_poly.pdbx_strand_id
1 'polypeptide(L)' 'MLITIEVISKVLDHLKPNDRLAVVTFNSQALVIQPMTKLSELNIKQLKYDLSTIRADGGTNMSAGIDC' A
#
# COMPACT_ATOMS: atom_id res chain seq x y z
N MET A 1 10.99 -5.58 7.86
CA MET A 1 10.29 -4.93 6.72
C MET A 1 10.09 -5.86 5.51
N LEU A 2 11.03 -6.78 5.21
CA LEU A 2 10.87 -7.77 4.13
C LEU A 2 9.58 -8.61 4.23
N ILE A 3 9.23 -9.06 5.45
CA ILE A 3 8.01 -9.86 5.69
C ILE A 3 6.74 -9.08 5.33
N THR A 4 6.69 -7.78 5.63
CA THR A 4 5.51 -6.93 5.38
C THR A 4 5.21 -6.82 3.88
N ILE A 5 6.25 -6.62 3.07
CA ILE A 5 6.11 -6.50 1.60
C ILE A 5 5.65 -7.83 1.00
N GLU A 6 6.21 -8.95 1.46
CA GLU A 6 5.81 -10.29 0.96
C GLU A 6 4.35 -10.59 1.29
N VAL A 7 3.89 -10.26 2.50
CA VAL A 7 2.49 -10.44 2.91
C VAL A 7 1.55 -9.58 2.06
N ILE A 8 1.86 -8.29 1.87
CA ILE A 8 1.04 -7.42 1.03
C ILE A 8 0.99 -7.94 -0.41
N SER A 9 2.13 -8.38 -0.97
CA SER A 9 2.17 -8.96 -2.32
C SER A 9 1.23 -10.15 -2.46
N LYS A 10 1.17 -11.03 -1.45
CA LYS A 10 0.23 -12.18 -1.44
C LYS A 10 -1.22 -11.73 -1.35
N VAL A 11 -1.53 -10.73 -0.52
CA VAL A 11 -2.89 -10.17 -0.45
C VAL A 11 -3.32 -9.63 -1.81
N LEU A 12 -2.44 -8.91 -2.52
CA LEU A 12 -2.72 -8.37 -3.86
C LEU A 12 -3.01 -9.48 -4.88
N ASP A 13 -2.39 -10.66 -4.76
CA ASP A 13 -2.62 -11.80 -5.67
C ASP A 13 -4.01 -12.45 -5.49
N HIS A 14 -4.69 -12.18 -4.38
CA HIS A 14 -6.04 -12.71 -4.10
C HIS A 14 -7.18 -11.75 -4.46
N LEU A 15 -6.88 -10.50 -4.80
CA LEU A 15 -7.88 -9.52 -5.21
C LEU A 15 -8.41 -9.84 -6.62
N LYS A 16 -9.69 -9.57 -6.84
CA LYS A 16 -10.38 -9.78 -8.11
C LYS A 16 -10.39 -8.50 -8.95
N PRO A 17 -10.55 -8.58 -10.28
CA PRO A 17 -10.52 -7.41 -11.17
C PRO A 17 -11.52 -6.29 -10.79
N ASN A 18 -12.67 -6.65 -10.21
CA ASN A 18 -13.71 -5.69 -9.80
C ASN A 18 -13.50 -5.12 -8.39
N ASP A 19 -12.54 -5.64 -7.62
CA ASP A 19 -12.22 -5.11 -6.30
C ASP A 19 -11.55 -3.73 -6.44
N ARG A 20 -11.68 -2.89 -5.41
CA ARG A 20 -10.99 -1.61 -5.35
C ARG A 20 -9.94 -1.64 -4.26
N LEU A 21 -8.80 -1.03 -4.53
CA LEU A 21 -7.67 -0.96 -3.62
C LEU A 21 -7.18 0.48 -3.50
N ALA A 22 -6.93 0.90 -2.26
CA ALA A 22 -6.08 2.03 -1.93
C ALA A 22 -4.94 1.55 -1.03
N VAL A 23 -3.76 2.15 -1.16
CA VAL A 23 -2.63 1.88 -0.27
C VAL A 23 -2.14 3.18 0.32
N VAL A 24 -2.13 3.23 1.65
CA VAL A 24 -1.65 4.35 2.44
C VAL A 24 -0.51 3.85 3.33
N THR A 25 0.57 4.63 3.39
CA THR A 25 1.67 4.42 4.33
C THR A 25 1.64 5.53 5.35
N PHE A 26 2.07 5.23 6.58
CA PHE A 26 2.18 6.24 7.63
C PHE A 26 3.47 6.10 8.41
N ASN A 27 3.99 7.24 8.85
CA ASN A 27 5.02 7.38 9.87
C ASN A 27 4.61 8.52 10.82
N SER A 28 5.37 9.61 10.88
CA SER A 28 4.93 10.89 11.44
C SER A 28 3.82 11.56 10.61
N GLN A 29 3.70 11.21 9.33
CA GLN A 29 2.68 11.70 8.38
C GLN A 29 2.09 10.53 7.59
N ALA A 30 0.96 10.74 6.93
CA ALA A 30 0.40 9.77 5.98
C ALA A 30 0.68 10.18 4.53
N LEU A 31 0.87 9.16 3.69
CA LEU A 31 1.09 9.30 2.27
C LEU A 31 0.25 8.25 1.54
N VAL A 32 -0.54 8.70 0.56
CA VAL A 32 -1.26 7.82 -0.36
C VAL A 32 -0.28 7.35 -1.43
N ILE A 33 0.07 6.07 -1.41
CA ILE A 33 0.91 5.43 -2.44
C ILE A 33 0.07 5.06 -3.66
N GLN A 34 -1.15 4.58 -3.42
CA GLN A 34 -2.08 4.21 -4.47
C GLN A 34 -3.47 4.76 -4.11
N PRO A 35 -4.04 5.71 -4.88
CA PRO A 35 -5.42 6.14 -4.69
C PRO A 35 -6.39 5.00 -4.99
N MET A 36 -7.58 5.08 -4.38
CA MET A 36 -8.65 4.09 -4.55
C MET A 36 -8.99 3.87 -6.03
N THR A 37 -8.60 2.72 -6.55
CA THR A 37 -8.71 2.38 -7.98
C THR A 37 -9.20 0.95 -8.13
N LYS A 38 -9.94 0.63 -9.21
CA LYS A 38 -10.32 -0.76 -9.48
C LYS A 38 -9.07 -1.57 -9.85
N LEU A 39 -9.03 -2.82 -9.42
CA LEU A 39 -7.89 -3.69 -9.67
C LEU A 39 -7.64 -3.93 -11.17
N SER A 40 -8.70 -3.97 -11.98
CA SER A 40 -8.61 -4.07 -13.44
C SER A 40 -7.91 -2.88 -14.11
N GLU A 41 -7.86 -1.73 -13.43
CA GLU A 41 -7.27 -0.48 -13.92
C GLU A 41 -5.85 -0.26 -13.33
N LEU A 42 -5.42 -1.13 -12.40
CA LEU A 42 -4.15 -1.03 -11.71
C LEU A 42 -3.04 -1.81 -12.39
N ASN A 43 -1.86 -1.20 -12.47
CA ASN A 43 -0.62 -1.91 -12.77
C ASN A 43 -0.08 -2.57 -11.49
N ILE A 44 -0.56 -3.77 -11.17
CA ILE A 44 -0.17 -4.51 -9.94
C ILE A 44 1.35 -4.73 -9.86
N LYS A 45 2.03 -4.96 -10.99
CA LYS A 45 3.48 -5.16 -11.00
C LYS A 45 4.22 -3.90 -10.55
N GLN A 46 3.80 -2.74 -11.05
CA GLN A 46 4.37 -1.46 -10.63
C GLN A 46 4.07 -1.19 -9.15
N LEU A 47 2.83 -1.41 -8.70
CA LEU A 47 2.47 -1.23 -7.30
C LEU A 47 3.32 -2.11 -6.37
N LYS A 48 3.53 -3.39 -6.71
CA LYS A 48 4.42 -4.29 -5.94
C LYS A 48 5.86 -3.78 -5.90
N TYR A 49 6.36 -3.22 -6.99
CA TYR A 49 7.67 -2.58 -7.04
C TYR A 49 7.72 -1.37 -6.11
N ASP A 50 6.76 -0.44 -6.21
CA ASP A 50 6.71 0.78 -5.40
C ASP A 50 6.68 0.43 -3.90
N LEU A 51 5.87 -0.54 -3.51
CA LEU A 51 5.81 -1.04 -2.14
C LEU A 51 7.14 -1.64 -1.65
N SER A 52 7.90 -2.28 -2.54
CA SER A 52 9.20 -2.86 -2.19
C SER A 52 10.27 -1.80 -1.87
N THR A 53 10.06 -0.56 -2.32
CA THR A 53 10.98 0.56 -2.09
C THR A 53 10.73 1.30 -0.78
N ILE A 54 9.57 1.07 -0.13
CA ILE A 54 9.23 1.71 1.15
C ILE A 54 10.31 1.36 2.19
N ARG A 55 10.73 2.35 2.97
CA ARG A 55 11.67 2.18 4.09
C ARG A 55 11.07 2.75 5.36
N ALA A 56 11.34 2.08 6.48
CA ALA A 56 10.98 2.60 7.79
C ALA A 56 11.80 3.86 8.08
N ASP A 57 11.11 4.95 8.40
CA ASP A 57 11.68 6.24 8.76
C ASP A 57 10.66 7.05 9.59
N GLY A 58 11.11 8.05 10.32
CA GLY A 58 10.27 8.89 11.18
C GLY A 58 9.76 8.19 12.44
N GLY A 59 8.66 8.69 12.99
CA GLY A 59 7.99 8.13 14.17
C GLY A 59 6.72 7.34 13.82
N THR A 60 5.93 6.99 14.84
CA THR A 60 4.63 6.31 14.68
C THR A 60 3.50 7.25 15.06
N ASN A 61 2.72 7.70 14.08
CA ASN A 61 1.48 8.44 14.29
C ASN A 61 0.32 7.69 13.60
N MET A 62 -0.36 6.82 14.35
CA MET A 62 -1.46 6.01 13.81
C MET A 62 -2.64 6.86 13.34
N SER A 63 -2.96 7.96 14.02
CA SER A 63 -4.06 8.85 13.65
C SER A 63 -3.84 9.45 12.25
N ALA A 64 -2.60 9.83 11.92
CA ALA A 64 -2.28 10.36 10.59
C ALA A 64 -2.68 9.39 9.46
N GLY A 65 -2.51 8.08 9.66
CA GLY A 65 -2.85 7.06 8.67
C GLY A 65 -4.32 6.61 8.66
N ILE A 66 -5.09 6.92 9.69
CA ILE A 66 -6.53 6.55 9.80
C ILE A 66 -7.43 7.72 9.37
N ASP A 67 -7.04 8.95 9.70
CA ASP A 67 -7.82 10.16 9.44
C ASP A 67 -7.56 10.78 8.06
N CYS A 68 -6.79 10.10 7.19
CA CYS A 68 -6.33 10.58 5.89
C CYS A 68 -7.39 10.55 4.77
#